data_AF-A0A8H3TR89-F1
#
_entry.id   AF-A0A8H3TR89-F1
#
_cell.length_a   1.000
_cell.length_b   1.000
_cell.length_c   1.000
_cell.angle_alpha   90.00
_cell.angle_beta   90.00
_cell.angle_gamma   90.00
#
_symmetry.space_group_name_H-M   'P 1'
#
loop_
_entity.id
_entity.type
_entity.pdbx_description
1 polymer ?
#
loop_
_entity_poly.entity_id
_entity_poly.type
_entity_poly.pdbx_seq_one_letter_code
_entity_poly.pdbx_strand_id
1 'polypeptide(L)'
;MFRPLHASLCRAPITRAQCAQRQSFSNCRIKTPGTQFRCSRNYSDRPEDAIKSLQAAFQTPGSPFYLAPGELGPAEPHNWPEHDPDAPYMEADSHVNAEKNSASAPTTSRSGSTLASGWPHNNPAHAKSRALAAEHGRENEYDLESMVEWPVAWGEQDQFRHVNNVSFARYFETARVRVMQAFEPYMTSKTFRQFMDGTGMGLVVKSVSIEYRRPVTFPDSLVIMSKLIDIDERKASFGLKQEAYSLNQNTVVARCTSVQVMYDFQNLQKGIMTDEVKRALHGIVGRSVKS
;
A
#
# COMPACT_ATOMS: atom_id res chain seq x y z
N MET A 1 60.83 23.63 -2.08
CA MET A 1 60.35 25.02 -2.07
C MET A 1 58.85 24.99 -2.32
N PHE A 2 58.03 24.92 -1.28
CA PHE A 2 57.44 26.08 -0.57
C PHE A 2 56.43 26.88 -1.41
N ARG A 3 55.19 26.36 -1.47
CA ARG A 3 53.94 26.86 -0.83
C ARG A 3 53.47 28.32 -1.10
N PRO A 4 52.20 28.68 -0.77
CA PRO A 4 51.16 29.05 -1.73
C PRO A 4 50.57 30.45 -1.46
N LEU A 5 49.55 30.88 -2.22
CA LEU A 5 48.69 31.99 -1.81
C LEU A 5 47.35 31.50 -1.25
N HIS A 6 46.99 32.17 -0.16
CA HIS A 6 46.00 31.86 0.86
C HIS A 6 44.89 32.90 0.77
N ALA A 7 43.64 32.48 0.95
CA ALA A 7 42.56 33.21 1.65
C ALA A 7 41.49 32.14 1.98
N SER A 8 41.35 31.55 3.19
CA SER A 8 40.99 32.11 4.52
C SER A 8 39.74 33.00 4.42
N LEU A 9 38.62 32.83 5.12
CA LEU A 9 38.11 32.01 6.24
C LEU A 9 36.56 32.13 6.13
N CYS A 10 35.71 31.16 6.47
CA CYS A 10 35.29 30.88 7.84
C CYS A 10 34.41 29.60 7.87
N ARG A 11 34.69 28.72 8.83
CA ARG A 11 33.88 27.56 9.21
C ARG A 11 32.81 27.96 10.23
N ALA A 12 31.65 27.31 10.19
CA ALA A 12 30.85 26.97 11.36
C ALA A 12 30.05 25.66 11.11
N PRO A 13 29.70 24.88 12.15
CA PRO A 13 29.50 23.44 12.05
C PRO A 13 28.04 23.03 11.82
N ILE A 14 27.82 21.92 11.09
CA ILE A 14 26.51 21.26 10.98
C ILE A 14 26.45 20.15 12.03
N THR A 15 25.72 20.39 13.11
CA THR A 15 25.35 19.39 14.13
C THR A 15 23.99 18.75 13.80
N ARG A 16 23.90 17.44 14.03
CA ARG A 16 22.69 16.60 14.01
C ARG A 16 21.65 17.07 15.04
N ALA A 17 20.38 17.21 14.62
CA ALA A 17 19.15 16.90 15.37
C ALA A 17 17.96 17.08 14.41
N GLN A 18 17.32 16.00 13.95
CA GLN A 18 16.05 15.46 14.44
C GLN A 18 14.77 16.21 13.99
N CYS A 19 13.95 15.47 13.24
CA CYS A 19 12.52 15.22 13.50
C CYS A 19 11.46 16.27 13.10
N ALA A 20 10.47 15.78 12.33
CA ALA A 20 9.09 16.26 12.19
C ALA A 20 8.84 17.58 11.42
N GLN A 21 8.48 17.46 10.14
CA GLN A 21 7.67 18.48 9.45
C GLN A 21 6.25 18.49 10.03
N ARG A 22 5.99 19.39 10.97
CA ARG A 22 4.66 19.93 11.25
C ARG A 22 4.46 21.15 10.36
N GLN A 23 3.54 21.09 9.40
CA GLN A 23 3.09 22.28 8.68
C GLN A 23 2.16 23.08 9.60
N SER A 24 2.59 24.26 10.03
CA SER A 24 1.77 25.28 10.68
C SER A 24 1.37 26.30 9.62
N PHE A 25 0.08 26.37 9.28
CA PHE A 25 -0.46 27.47 8.49
C PHE A 25 -0.97 28.55 9.45
N SER A 26 -0.32 29.70 9.46
CA SER A 26 -0.73 30.89 10.20
C SER A 26 -1.39 31.91 9.27
N ASN A 27 -2.66 32.18 9.55
CA ASN A 27 -3.45 33.41 9.35
C ASN A 27 -3.17 34.30 8.12
N CYS A 28 -4.00 34.14 7.08
CA CYS A 28 -4.29 35.19 6.10
C CYS A 28 -5.62 35.88 6.48
N ARG A 29 -5.64 37.21 6.56
CA ARG A 29 -6.77 38.01 7.08
C ARG A 29 -7.32 38.88 5.94
N ILE A 30 -8.50 38.55 5.42
CA ILE A 30 -9.24 39.41 4.47
C ILE A 30 -10.35 40.11 5.25
N LYS A 31 -10.41 41.45 5.15
CA LYS A 31 -11.45 42.28 5.76
C LYS A 31 -12.60 42.47 4.77
N THR A 32 -13.81 42.09 5.16
CA THR A 32 -15.07 42.57 4.55
C THR A 32 -15.97 43.19 5.63
N PRO A 33 -16.69 44.28 5.33
CA PRO A 33 -17.49 45.00 6.29
C PRO A 33 -18.90 44.41 6.39
N GLY A 34 -19.36 44.16 7.62
CA GLY A 34 -20.73 43.72 7.91
C GLY A 34 -20.78 42.27 8.39
N THR A 35 -21.09 42.09 9.67
CA THR A 35 -21.26 40.80 10.40
C THR A 35 -19.95 40.15 10.86
N GLN A 36 -19.53 40.47 12.09
CA GLN A 36 -18.47 39.74 12.79
C GLN A 36 -18.96 38.34 13.18
N PHE A 37 -18.83 37.35 12.29
CA PHE A 37 -18.75 35.96 12.75
C PHE A 37 -17.34 35.71 13.27
N ARG A 38 -17.21 35.67 14.59
CA ARG A 38 -15.97 35.33 15.27
C ARG A 38 -15.75 33.83 15.15
N CYS A 39 -15.25 33.35 14.01
CA CYS A 39 -14.74 31.98 13.93
C CYS A 39 -13.36 31.95 14.59
N SER A 40 -13.32 32.03 15.93
CA SER A 40 -12.14 31.64 16.68
C SER A 40 -12.09 30.13 16.73
N ARG A 41 -11.50 29.49 15.70
CA ARG A 41 -10.94 28.15 15.88
C ARG A 41 -9.73 28.29 16.80
N ASN A 42 -10.00 28.28 18.10
CA ASN A 42 -8.97 28.09 19.10
C ASN A 42 -8.52 26.62 18.99
N TYR A 43 -7.41 26.39 18.30
CA TYR A 43 -6.70 25.10 18.28
C TYR A 43 -5.97 24.90 19.63
N SER A 44 -6.71 25.03 20.73
CA SER A 44 -6.20 24.88 22.09
C SER A 44 -7.04 23.94 22.94
N ASP A 45 -8.17 23.44 22.43
CA ASP A 45 -8.94 22.43 23.14
C ASP A 45 -8.21 21.09 23.02
N ARG A 46 -7.69 20.62 24.16
CA ARG A 46 -7.10 19.29 24.23
C ARG A 46 -8.17 18.27 23.79
N PRO A 47 -7.79 17.13 23.19
CA PRO A 47 -8.75 16.12 22.75
C PRO A 47 -9.76 15.72 23.86
N GLU A 48 -9.32 15.77 25.11
CA GLU A 48 -10.15 15.49 26.29
C GLU A 48 -11.23 16.54 26.54
N ASP A 49 -10.97 17.82 26.25
CA ASP A 49 -11.93 18.91 26.45
C ASP A 49 -13.02 18.88 25.37
N ALA A 50 -12.64 18.47 24.14
CA ALA A 50 -13.59 18.21 23.06
C ALA A 50 -14.49 17.00 23.37
N ILE A 51 -13.93 15.91 23.90
CA ILE A 51 -14.72 14.73 24.30
C ILE A 51 -15.65 15.07 25.47
N LYS A 52 -15.18 15.81 26.48
CA LYS A 52 -16.01 16.26 27.61
C LYS A 52 -17.14 17.19 27.17
N SER A 53 -16.85 18.09 26.23
CA SER A 53 -17.86 18.98 25.64
C SER A 53 -18.95 18.19 24.89
N LEU A 54 -18.56 17.18 24.11
CA LEU A 54 -19.49 16.29 23.43
C LEU A 54 -20.33 15.49 24.44
N GLN A 55 -19.71 14.93 25.49
CA GLN A 55 -20.42 14.21 26.55
C GLN A 55 -21.42 15.10 27.30
N ALA A 56 -21.07 16.35 27.56
CA ALA A 56 -21.98 17.32 28.17
C ALA A 56 -23.17 17.65 27.26
N ALA A 57 -22.98 17.66 25.93
CA ALA A 57 -24.07 17.85 24.98
C ALA A 57 -25.10 16.71 25.00
N PHE A 58 -24.71 15.48 25.34
CA PHE A 58 -25.68 14.38 25.53
C PHE A 58 -26.43 14.45 26.88
N GLN A 59 -25.93 15.22 27.84
CA GLN A 59 -26.48 15.33 29.19
C GLN A 59 -27.29 16.60 29.44
N THR A 60 -27.27 17.57 28.51
CA THR A 60 -27.91 18.88 28.68
C THR A 60 -29.35 18.87 28.13
N PRO A 61 -30.41 19.09 28.93
CA PRO A 61 -31.82 19.00 28.51
C PRO A 61 -32.32 19.89 27.37
N GLY A 62 -31.46 20.75 26.80
CA GLY A 62 -31.76 21.61 25.65
C GLY A 62 -30.89 21.33 24.42
N SER A 63 -30.07 20.28 24.46
CA SER A 63 -29.21 19.89 23.35
C SER A 63 -29.99 19.02 22.34
N PRO A 64 -29.72 19.13 21.03
CA PRO A 64 -30.30 18.26 20.00
C PRO A 64 -30.03 16.76 20.21
N PHE A 65 -29.04 16.43 21.04
CA PHE A 65 -28.58 15.06 21.28
C PHE A 65 -28.96 14.53 22.67
N TYR A 66 -29.72 15.29 23.46
CA TYR A 66 -30.15 14.86 24.79
C TYR A 66 -31.31 13.87 24.70
N LEU A 67 -31.22 12.79 25.49
CA LEU A 67 -32.28 11.80 25.68
C LEU A 67 -32.68 11.82 27.16
N ALA A 68 -33.96 12.00 27.46
CA ALA A 68 -34.41 12.05 28.85
C ALA A 68 -34.29 10.66 29.52
N PRO A 69 -34.03 10.58 30.84
CA PRO A 69 -33.95 9.29 31.54
C PRO A 69 -35.24 8.48 31.37
N GLY A 70 -35.16 7.35 30.65
CA GLY A 70 -36.30 6.49 30.35
C GLY A 70 -36.81 6.56 28.89
N GLU A 71 -36.31 7.49 28.08
CA GLU A 71 -36.56 7.49 26.64
C GLU A 71 -35.65 6.48 25.94
N LEU A 72 -36.27 5.50 25.28
CA LEU A 72 -35.57 4.69 24.28
C LEU A 72 -35.34 5.58 23.06
N GLY A 73 -34.10 5.68 22.60
CA GLY A 73 -33.78 6.29 21.30
C GLY A 73 -34.64 5.68 20.18
N PRO A 74 -34.75 6.33 19.01
CA PRO A 74 -35.68 5.90 17.95
C PRO A 74 -35.55 4.40 17.73
N ALA A 75 -36.69 3.71 17.88
CA ALA A 75 -36.71 2.26 18.06
C ALA A 75 -36.12 1.47 16.87
N GLU A 76 -35.99 2.08 15.68
CA GLU A 76 -35.32 1.47 14.52
C GLU A 76 -34.61 2.49 13.58
N PRO A 77 -33.54 2.08 12.85
CA PRO A 77 -32.77 2.93 11.91
C PRO A 77 -33.52 3.45 10.68
N HIS A 78 -34.79 3.11 10.51
CA HIS A 78 -35.57 3.42 9.30
C HIS A 78 -36.54 4.60 9.47
N ASN A 79 -36.65 5.18 10.67
CA ASN A 79 -37.50 6.34 10.91
C ASN A 79 -36.74 7.66 10.71
N TRP A 80 -36.06 7.79 9.56
CA TRP A 80 -35.57 9.08 9.11
C TRP A 80 -36.78 9.94 8.74
N PRO A 81 -36.75 11.27 8.97
CA PRO A 81 -37.79 12.14 8.44
C PRO A 81 -37.93 11.85 6.94
N GLU A 82 -39.15 11.57 6.49
CA GLU A 82 -39.42 11.33 5.08
C GLU A 82 -38.77 12.45 4.26
N HIS A 83 -38.02 12.07 3.23
CA HIS A 83 -37.38 13.03 2.33
C HIS A 83 -38.49 13.88 1.73
N ASP A 84 -38.62 15.12 2.19
CA ASP A 84 -39.43 16.12 1.53
C ASP A 84 -38.84 16.32 0.13
N PRO A 85 -39.54 15.92 -0.95
CA PRO A 85 -39.02 16.02 -2.30
C PRO A 85 -38.85 17.48 -2.73
N ASP A 86 -39.46 18.43 -2.02
CA ASP A 86 -39.38 19.87 -2.26
C ASP A 86 -38.40 20.58 -1.31
N ALA A 87 -37.74 19.85 -0.39
CA ALA A 87 -36.70 20.44 0.44
C ALA A 87 -35.50 20.84 -0.45
N PRO A 88 -35.11 22.13 -0.47
CA PRO A 88 -33.96 22.56 -1.26
C PRO A 88 -32.72 21.85 -0.71
N TYR A 89 -32.07 21.04 -1.55
CA TYR A 89 -30.73 20.55 -1.28
C TYR A 89 -29.87 21.76 -0.90
N MET A 90 -29.28 21.76 0.30
CA MET A 90 -28.23 22.71 0.61
C MET A 90 -27.10 22.43 -0.38
N GLU A 91 -26.94 23.30 -1.37
CA GLU A 91 -25.80 23.30 -2.26
C GLU A 91 -24.56 23.35 -1.38
N ALA A 92 -23.75 22.29 -1.40
CA ALA A 92 -22.42 22.37 -0.85
C ALA A 92 -21.69 23.43 -1.67
N ASP A 93 -21.33 24.55 -1.03
CA ASP A 93 -20.62 25.67 -1.63
C ASP A 93 -19.41 25.18 -2.43
N SER A 94 -19.59 25.02 -3.74
CA SER A 94 -18.56 24.62 -4.68
C SER A 94 -17.87 25.87 -5.22
N HIS A 95 -17.28 26.65 -4.33
CA HIS A 95 -16.35 27.70 -4.74
C HIS A 95 -14.93 27.15 -4.81
N VAL A 96 -14.63 26.43 -5.91
CA VAL A 96 -13.27 26.32 -6.42
C VAL A 96 -13.28 26.67 -7.91
N ASN A 97 -12.60 27.78 -8.20
CA ASN A 97 -12.36 28.36 -9.52
C ASN A 97 -12.06 27.30 -10.60
N ALA A 98 -13.01 27.12 -11.51
CA ALA A 98 -12.79 26.46 -12.79
C ALA A 98 -12.93 27.52 -13.90
N GLU A 99 -11.94 28.40 -14.04
CA GLU A 99 -11.75 29.11 -15.29
C GLU A 99 -10.66 28.42 -16.12
N LYS A 100 -11.13 27.87 -17.24
CA LYS A 100 -10.46 27.78 -18.55
C LYS A 100 -9.14 27.01 -18.57
N ASN A 101 -9.26 25.71 -18.83
CA ASN A 101 -8.47 25.06 -19.89
C ASN A 101 -9.32 23.98 -20.54
N SER A 102 -10.06 24.40 -21.57
CA SER A 102 -10.77 23.57 -22.52
C SER A 102 -9.76 22.82 -23.40
N ALA A 103 -9.65 21.51 -23.19
CA ALA A 103 -9.21 20.57 -24.21
C ALA A 103 -10.18 19.39 -24.21
N SER A 104 -10.91 19.25 -25.31
CA SER A 104 -12.02 18.32 -25.51
C SER A 104 -11.61 16.87 -25.26
N ALA A 105 -12.29 16.19 -24.34
CA ALA A 105 -12.24 14.73 -24.24
C ALA A 105 -13.00 14.13 -25.44
N PRO A 106 -12.49 13.09 -26.12
CA PRO A 106 -13.19 12.49 -27.25
C PRO A 106 -14.44 11.77 -26.76
N THR A 107 -15.58 12.08 -27.37
CA THR A 107 -16.86 11.40 -27.16
C THR A 107 -16.82 10.04 -27.87
N THR A 108 -16.41 8.99 -27.17
CA THR A 108 -16.62 7.63 -27.65
C THR A 108 -18.04 7.20 -27.28
N SER A 109 -18.88 7.06 -28.30
CA SER A 109 -20.22 6.48 -28.23
C SER A 109 -20.18 5.14 -27.48
N ARG A 110 -20.96 5.05 -26.41
CA ARG A 110 -21.11 3.86 -25.57
C ARG A 110 -21.89 2.81 -26.36
N SER A 111 -21.16 2.03 -27.16
CA SER A 111 -21.64 0.75 -27.67
C SER A 111 -21.86 -0.18 -26.47
N GLY A 112 -23.05 -0.76 -26.37
CA GLY A 112 -23.45 -1.61 -25.26
C GLY A 112 -22.49 -2.80 -25.08
N SER A 113 -21.67 -2.75 -24.04
CA SER A 113 -20.94 -3.92 -23.57
C SER A 113 -21.83 -4.67 -22.59
N THR A 114 -22.25 -5.86 -23.00
CA THR A 114 -22.72 -6.91 -22.11
C THR A 114 -21.79 -7.05 -20.91
N LEU A 115 -22.35 -7.24 -19.71
CA LEU A 115 -21.68 -7.57 -18.46
C LEU A 115 -21.06 -8.98 -18.53
N ALA A 116 -20.16 -9.20 -19.48
CA ALA A 116 -19.45 -10.46 -19.69
C ALA A 116 -17.96 -10.33 -19.31
N SER A 117 -17.61 -9.42 -18.41
CA SER A 117 -16.26 -9.35 -17.83
C SER A 117 -16.30 -9.95 -16.44
N GLY A 118 -15.70 -11.13 -16.26
CA GLY A 118 -15.47 -11.69 -14.92
C GLY A 118 -14.69 -10.72 -14.03
N TRP A 119 -14.69 -10.98 -12.72
CA TRP A 119 -13.82 -10.26 -11.78
C TRP A 119 -12.37 -10.24 -12.28
N PRO A 120 -11.54 -9.21 -11.96
CA PRO A 120 -10.24 -9.00 -12.58
C PRO A 120 -9.32 -10.23 -12.63
N HIS A 121 -9.36 -11.08 -11.60
CA HIS A 121 -8.57 -12.33 -11.51
C HIS A 121 -9.04 -13.47 -12.44
N ASN A 122 -10.27 -13.41 -12.96
CA ASN A 122 -10.87 -14.42 -13.83
C ASN A 122 -11.29 -13.86 -15.19
N ASN A 123 -10.74 -12.72 -15.59
CA ASN A 123 -11.09 -12.12 -16.88
C ASN A 123 -10.45 -12.92 -18.04
N PRO A 124 -11.24 -13.55 -18.93
CA PRO A 124 -10.71 -14.27 -20.09
C PRO A 124 -9.98 -13.35 -21.07
N ALA A 125 -10.27 -12.03 -21.07
CA ALA A 125 -9.58 -11.06 -21.91
C ALA A 125 -8.06 -10.99 -21.63
N HIS A 126 -7.60 -11.42 -20.45
CA HIS A 126 -6.18 -11.44 -20.11
C HIS A 126 -5.44 -12.71 -20.55
N ALA A 127 -6.05 -13.64 -21.29
CA ALA A 127 -5.38 -14.86 -21.72
C ALA A 127 -4.06 -14.57 -22.49
N LYS A 128 -4.08 -13.62 -23.42
CA LYS A 128 -2.87 -13.19 -24.15
C LYS A 128 -1.86 -12.51 -23.22
N SER A 129 -2.33 -11.64 -22.34
CA SER A 129 -1.46 -10.93 -21.38
C SER A 129 -0.76 -11.87 -20.41
N ARG A 130 -1.44 -12.93 -19.95
CA ARG A 130 -0.86 -13.98 -19.10
C ARG A 130 0.23 -14.75 -19.82
N ALA A 131 0.02 -15.07 -21.10
CA ALA A 131 1.04 -15.72 -21.92
C ALA A 131 2.30 -14.84 -22.07
N LEU A 132 2.11 -13.54 -22.31
CA LEU A 132 3.22 -12.57 -22.36
C LEU A 132 3.94 -12.43 -21.00
N ALA A 133 3.21 -12.44 -19.89
CA ALA A 133 3.81 -12.42 -18.55
C ALA A 133 4.65 -13.69 -18.30
N ALA A 134 4.15 -14.86 -18.72
CA ALA A 134 4.89 -16.13 -18.59
C ALA A 134 6.13 -16.16 -19.49
N GLU A 135 6.06 -15.61 -20.72
CA GLU A 135 7.20 -15.44 -21.62
C GLU A 135 8.25 -14.52 -21.01
N HIS A 136 7.86 -13.32 -20.55
CA HIS A 136 8.74 -12.40 -19.82
C HIS A 136 9.39 -13.07 -18.60
N GLY A 137 8.61 -13.85 -17.86
CA GLY A 137 9.08 -14.64 -16.73
C GLY A 137 10.21 -15.59 -17.11
N ARG A 138 10.02 -16.36 -18.19
CA ARG A 138 10.98 -17.33 -18.71
C ARG A 138 12.27 -16.65 -19.22
N GLU A 139 12.13 -15.60 -20.01
CA GLU A 139 13.27 -14.83 -20.56
C GLU A 139 14.16 -14.23 -19.47
N ASN A 140 13.59 -13.90 -18.32
CA ASN A 140 14.30 -13.27 -17.20
C ASN A 140 14.63 -14.24 -16.05
N GLU A 141 14.45 -15.55 -16.27
CA GLU A 141 14.76 -16.63 -15.32
C GLU A 141 13.99 -16.49 -14.00
N TYR A 142 12.72 -16.09 -14.06
CA TYR A 142 11.83 -16.14 -12.90
C TYR A 142 11.28 -17.55 -12.72
N ASP A 143 10.97 -17.91 -11.47
CA ASP A 143 10.26 -19.16 -11.20
C ASP A 143 8.79 -19.05 -11.63
N LEU A 144 8.44 -19.78 -12.70
CA LEU A 144 7.08 -19.80 -13.25
C LEU A 144 6.07 -20.45 -12.28
N GLU A 145 6.52 -21.37 -11.43
CA GLU A 145 5.64 -22.16 -10.55
C GLU A 145 5.17 -21.35 -9.32
N SER A 146 6.00 -20.41 -8.86
CA SER A 146 5.69 -19.51 -7.76
C SER A 146 5.12 -18.16 -8.20
N MET A 147 4.76 -18.00 -9.48
CA MET A 147 4.04 -16.82 -9.94
C MET A 147 2.67 -16.71 -9.26
N VAL A 148 2.29 -15.46 -8.95
CA VAL A 148 1.00 -15.14 -8.34
C VAL A 148 0.30 -14.09 -9.18
N GLU A 149 -0.92 -14.38 -9.62
CA GLU A 149 -1.82 -13.36 -10.16
C GLU A 149 -2.57 -12.70 -9.01
N TRP A 150 -2.48 -11.38 -8.92
CA TRP A 150 -3.12 -10.56 -7.89
C TRP A 150 -4.09 -9.57 -8.53
N PRO A 151 -5.40 -9.66 -8.26
CA PRO A 151 -6.35 -8.66 -8.73
C PRO A 151 -6.16 -7.35 -7.97
N VAL A 152 -6.04 -6.25 -8.70
CA VAL A 152 -6.05 -4.93 -8.07
C VAL A 152 -7.46 -4.67 -7.53
N ALA A 153 -7.55 -4.34 -6.25
CA ALA A 153 -8.82 -3.98 -5.63
C ALA A 153 -9.08 -2.47 -5.79
N TRP A 154 -10.34 -2.09 -5.98
CA TRP A 154 -10.72 -0.68 -6.19
C TRP A 154 -10.25 0.24 -5.05
N GLY A 155 -10.34 -0.24 -3.81
CA GLY A 155 -9.94 0.50 -2.60
C GLY A 155 -8.43 0.61 -2.37
N GLU A 156 -7.60 -0.01 -3.21
CA GLU A 156 -6.13 0.14 -3.15
C GLU A 156 -5.64 1.41 -3.85
N GLN A 157 -6.54 2.12 -4.54
CA GLN A 157 -6.24 3.41 -5.15
C GLN A 157 -6.30 4.55 -4.14
N ASP A 158 -5.41 5.52 -4.28
CA ASP A 158 -5.41 6.73 -3.47
C ASP A 158 -5.98 7.95 -4.22
N GLN A 159 -5.94 9.12 -3.57
CA GLN A 159 -6.43 10.40 -4.12
C GLN A 159 -5.79 10.78 -5.46
N PHE A 160 -4.62 10.24 -5.80
CA PHE A 160 -3.93 10.50 -7.05
C PHE A 160 -4.38 9.58 -8.19
N ARG A 161 -5.43 8.76 -7.95
CA ARG A 161 -6.12 7.91 -8.94
C ARG A 161 -5.23 6.82 -9.52
N HIS A 162 -4.31 6.29 -8.71
CA HIS A 162 -3.55 5.09 -8.98
C HIS A 162 -3.42 4.26 -7.70
N VAL A 163 -3.04 3.00 -7.84
CA VAL A 163 -2.73 2.11 -6.72
C VAL A 163 -1.69 2.78 -5.82
N ASN A 164 -1.95 2.80 -4.53
CA ASN A 164 -1.06 3.36 -3.54
C ASN A 164 0.26 2.58 -3.50
N ASN A 165 1.37 3.28 -3.27
CA ASN A 165 2.69 2.69 -3.22
C ASN A 165 2.83 1.58 -2.16
N VAL A 166 2.15 1.70 -1.01
CA VAL A 166 2.17 0.71 0.07
C VAL A 166 1.52 -0.61 -0.34
N SER A 167 0.50 -0.58 -1.21
CA SER A 167 -0.19 -1.79 -1.69
C SER A 167 0.77 -2.75 -2.40
N PHE A 168 1.74 -2.22 -3.15
CA PHE A 168 2.77 -3.05 -3.80
C PHE A 168 3.60 -3.88 -2.81
N ALA A 169 3.88 -3.35 -1.61
CA ALA A 169 4.62 -4.10 -0.60
C ALA A 169 3.85 -5.37 -0.17
N ARG A 170 2.50 -5.29 -0.14
CA ARG A 170 1.62 -6.44 0.12
C ARG A 170 1.60 -7.42 -1.03
N TYR A 171 1.58 -6.96 -2.28
CA TYR A 171 1.64 -7.86 -3.44
C TYR A 171 2.94 -8.68 -3.44
N PHE A 172 4.07 -8.02 -3.20
CA PHE A 172 5.36 -8.70 -3.11
C PHE A 172 5.48 -9.61 -1.87
N GLU A 173 4.79 -9.29 -0.77
CA GLU A 173 4.66 -10.16 0.40
C GLU A 173 3.93 -11.46 0.09
N THR A 174 2.77 -11.39 -0.58
CA THR A 174 2.05 -12.58 -1.03
C THR A 174 2.91 -13.46 -1.92
N ALA A 175 3.62 -12.87 -2.90
CA ALA A 175 4.52 -13.62 -3.77
C ALA A 175 5.71 -14.24 -3.01
N ARG A 176 6.22 -13.59 -1.96
CA ARG A 176 7.24 -14.19 -1.07
C ARG A 176 6.71 -15.43 -0.37
N VAL A 177 5.49 -15.38 0.17
CA VAL A 177 4.85 -16.53 0.80
C VAL A 177 4.67 -17.67 -0.20
N ARG A 178 4.32 -17.36 -1.46
CA ARG A 178 4.24 -18.38 -2.52
C ARG A 178 5.57 -19.06 -2.80
N VAL A 179 6.69 -18.32 -2.81
CA VAL A 179 8.03 -18.91 -2.90
C VAL A 179 8.33 -19.79 -1.69
N MET A 180 7.97 -19.37 -0.47
CA MET A 180 8.15 -20.18 0.73
C MET A 180 7.35 -21.48 0.67
N GLN A 181 6.13 -21.46 0.13
CA GLN A 181 5.34 -22.68 -0.09
C GLN A 181 6.04 -23.66 -1.03
N ALA A 182 6.78 -23.17 -2.03
CA ALA A 182 7.55 -24.01 -2.94
C ALA A 182 8.73 -24.76 -2.27
N PHE A 183 8.98 -24.53 -0.97
CA PHE A 183 9.97 -25.26 -0.18
C PHE A 183 9.43 -26.61 0.31
N GLU A 184 8.11 -26.82 0.31
CA GLU A 184 7.45 -28.02 0.84
C GLU A 184 8.07 -29.34 0.35
N PRO A 185 8.38 -29.54 -0.95
CA PRO A 185 8.93 -30.80 -1.44
C PRO A 185 10.35 -31.12 -0.94
N TYR A 186 11.04 -30.16 -0.33
CA TYR A 186 12.46 -30.27 0.06
C TYR A 186 12.66 -30.41 1.57
N MET A 187 11.57 -30.35 2.33
CA MET A 187 11.57 -30.34 3.79
C MET A 187 10.69 -31.48 4.32
N THR A 188 10.94 -31.93 5.56
CA THR A 188 9.94 -32.78 6.23
C THR A 188 8.66 -31.99 6.50
N SER A 189 7.51 -32.66 6.52
CA SER A 189 6.23 -32.01 6.83
C SER A 189 6.22 -31.29 8.18
N LYS A 190 7.00 -31.77 9.15
CA LYS A 190 7.17 -31.12 10.46
C LYS A 190 7.96 -29.82 10.33
N THR A 191 9.14 -29.86 9.71
CA THR A 191 9.98 -28.67 9.52
C THR A 191 9.24 -27.61 8.70
N PHE A 192 8.59 -28.02 7.61
CA PHE A 192 7.85 -27.10 6.75
C PHE A 192 6.73 -26.38 7.49
N ARG A 193 5.94 -27.11 8.31
CA ARG A 193 4.91 -26.49 9.15
C ARG A 193 5.51 -25.48 10.13
N GLN A 194 6.57 -25.86 10.84
CA GLN A 194 7.24 -24.97 11.79
C GLN A 194 7.84 -23.72 11.12
N PHE A 195 8.32 -23.86 9.90
CA PHE A 195 8.85 -22.78 9.08
C PHE A 195 7.75 -21.79 8.68
N MET A 196 6.60 -22.30 8.23
CA MET A 196 5.45 -21.47 7.82
C MET A 196 4.73 -20.82 9.01
N ASP A 197 4.64 -21.51 10.15
CA ASP A 197 4.01 -21.00 11.37
C ASP A 197 4.92 -20.05 12.17
N GLY A 198 6.20 -19.92 11.79
CA GLY A 198 7.17 -19.11 12.53
C GLY A 198 7.45 -19.63 13.94
N THR A 199 7.41 -20.95 14.15
CA THR A 199 7.62 -21.60 15.46
C THR A 199 8.96 -22.36 15.57
N GLY A 200 9.71 -22.44 14.47
CA GLY A 200 11.03 -23.06 14.41
C GLY A 200 12.06 -22.15 13.77
N MET A 201 12.86 -22.70 12.86
CA MET A 201 13.69 -21.91 11.97
C MET A 201 12.81 -21.32 10.88
N GLY A 202 12.81 -20.00 10.71
CA GLY A 202 12.00 -19.31 9.70
C GLY A 202 12.73 -18.12 9.08
N LEU A 203 11.97 -17.29 8.37
CA LEU A 203 12.51 -16.12 7.68
C LEU A 203 12.00 -14.82 8.29
N VAL A 204 12.90 -13.84 8.34
CA VAL A 204 12.56 -12.44 8.63
C VAL A 204 13.08 -11.58 7.48
N VAL A 205 12.27 -10.59 7.09
CA VAL A 205 12.64 -9.61 6.07
C VAL A 205 13.62 -8.60 6.68
N LYS A 206 14.84 -8.54 6.17
CA LYS A 206 15.85 -7.57 6.59
C LYS A 206 15.67 -6.21 5.91
N SER A 207 15.34 -6.22 4.63
CA SER A 207 15.17 -4.99 3.85
C SER A 207 14.28 -5.24 2.63
N VAL A 208 13.58 -4.19 2.18
CA VAL A 208 12.77 -4.18 0.96
C VAL A 208 13.05 -2.87 0.22
N SER A 209 13.34 -2.95 -1.07
CA SER A 209 13.50 -1.82 -1.99
C SER A 209 12.53 -1.99 -3.13
N ILE A 210 11.65 -1.01 -3.37
CA ILE A 210 10.64 -1.05 -4.43
C ILE A 210 10.84 0.13 -5.38
N GLU A 211 10.96 -0.18 -6.66
CA GLU A 211 11.03 0.78 -7.76
C GLU A 211 9.68 0.80 -8.49
N TYR A 212 8.98 1.93 -8.42
CA TYR A 212 7.72 2.15 -9.12
C TYR A 212 8.01 2.73 -10.51
N ARG A 213 7.61 2.03 -11.56
CA ARG A 213 7.91 2.41 -12.95
C ARG A 213 6.71 3.02 -13.68
N ARG A 214 5.50 2.53 -13.39
CA ARG A 214 4.26 2.96 -14.05
C ARG A 214 3.09 2.94 -13.07
N PRO A 215 2.13 3.90 -13.16
CA PRO A 215 0.91 3.85 -12.37
C PRO A 215 0.04 2.68 -12.80
N VAL A 216 -0.66 2.09 -11.84
CA VAL A 216 -1.66 1.03 -12.05
C VAL A 216 -3.00 1.54 -11.56
N THR A 217 -4.08 1.22 -12.26
CA THR A 217 -5.43 1.66 -11.92
C THR A 217 -6.39 0.48 -11.93
N PHE A 218 -7.46 0.55 -11.15
CA PHE A 218 -8.53 -0.43 -11.23
C PHE A 218 -9.38 -0.21 -12.50
N PRO A 219 -9.90 -1.27 -13.15
CA PRO A 219 -9.61 -2.68 -12.91
C PRO A 219 -8.33 -3.11 -13.61
N ASP A 220 -7.44 -3.84 -12.92
CA ASP A 220 -6.25 -4.49 -13.50
C ASP A 220 -5.94 -5.75 -12.67
N SER A 221 -5.10 -6.62 -13.22
CA SER A 221 -4.53 -7.76 -12.52
C SER A 221 -3.02 -7.77 -12.75
N LEU A 222 -2.26 -8.01 -11.68
CA LEU A 222 -0.81 -8.03 -11.72
C LEU A 222 -0.32 -9.48 -11.59
N VAL A 223 0.58 -9.90 -12.46
CA VAL A 223 1.35 -11.13 -12.26
C VAL A 223 2.64 -10.76 -11.54
N ILE A 224 2.79 -11.27 -10.32
CA ILE A 224 3.98 -11.09 -9.50
C ILE A 224 4.88 -12.29 -9.69
N MET A 225 6.12 -12.03 -10.11
CA MET A 225 7.12 -13.05 -10.45
C MET A 225 8.28 -12.90 -9.49
N SER A 226 8.89 -14.01 -9.06
CA SER A 226 9.96 -14.01 -8.05
C SER A 226 11.14 -14.87 -8.47
N LYS A 227 12.35 -14.42 -8.12
CA LYS A 227 13.64 -15.03 -8.44
C LYS A 227 14.55 -14.94 -7.23
N LEU A 228 15.13 -16.08 -6.82
CA LEU A 228 16.14 -16.12 -5.76
C LEU A 228 17.48 -15.58 -6.28
N ILE A 229 18.12 -14.74 -5.50
CA ILE A 229 19.45 -14.16 -5.78
C ILE A 229 20.32 -14.18 -4.52
N ASP A 230 21.63 -14.03 -4.67
CA ASP A 230 22.57 -13.74 -3.58
C ASP A 230 22.44 -14.65 -2.35
N ILE A 231 22.40 -15.97 -2.55
CA ILE A 231 22.34 -16.95 -1.45
C ILE A 231 23.70 -16.97 -0.73
N ASP A 232 23.72 -16.51 0.52
CA ASP A 232 24.87 -16.53 1.42
C ASP A 232 24.60 -17.46 2.60
N GLU A 233 25.03 -18.72 2.47
CA GLU A 233 24.84 -19.76 3.49
C GLU A 233 25.54 -19.41 4.82
N ARG A 234 26.68 -18.70 4.76
CA ARG A 234 27.45 -18.30 5.95
C ARG A 234 26.74 -17.20 6.72
N LYS A 235 26.18 -16.21 6.03
CA LYS A 235 25.38 -15.16 6.66
C LYS A 235 23.97 -15.62 7.00
N ALA A 236 23.55 -16.79 6.51
CA ALA A 236 22.19 -17.31 6.59
C ALA A 236 21.18 -16.30 6.00
N SER A 237 21.46 -15.83 4.78
CA SER A 237 20.64 -14.84 4.09
C SER A 237 20.55 -15.11 2.60
N PHE A 238 19.48 -14.67 1.97
CA PHE A 238 19.34 -14.67 0.51
C PHE A 238 18.50 -13.47 0.06
N GLY A 239 18.64 -13.07 -1.19
CA GLY A 239 17.83 -12.05 -1.82
C GLY A 239 16.67 -12.64 -2.62
N LEU A 240 15.61 -11.86 -2.77
CA LEU A 240 14.52 -12.14 -3.67
C LEU A 240 14.31 -10.92 -4.58
N LYS A 241 14.51 -11.13 -5.88
CA LYS A 241 14.15 -10.17 -6.92
C LYS A 241 12.75 -10.50 -7.40
N GLN A 242 11.87 -9.51 -7.41
CA GLN A 242 10.48 -9.66 -7.78
C GLN A 242 10.06 -8.58 -8.77
N GLU A 243 9.14 -8.90 -9.66
CA GLU A 243 8.54 -7.94 -10.60
C GLU A 243 7.03 -8.06 -10.61
N ALA A 244 6.35 -6.91 -10.68
CA ALA A 244 4.91 -6.83 -10.91
C ALA A 244 4.67 -6.50 -12.38
N TYR A 245 3.99 -7.40 -13.09
CA TYR A 245 3.64 -7.27 -14.51
C TYR A 245 2.14 -7.02 -14.65
N SER A 246 1.76 -5.89 -15.26
CA SER A 246 0.34 -5.55 -15.46
C SER A 246 -0.23 -6.27 -16.68
N LEU A 247 -1.37 -6.94 -16.50
CA LEU A 247 -2.07 -7.63 -17.58
C LEU A 247 -2.82 -6.65 -18.51
N ASN A 248 -3.20 -5.47 -18.03
CA ASN A 248 -3.70 -4.39 -18.90
C ASN A 248 -2.61 -3.74 -19.74
N GLN A 249 -1.46 -3.44 -19.13
CA GLN A 249 -0.41 -2.67 -19.78
C GLN A 249 0.61 -3.53 -20.53
N ASN A 250 0.57 -4.86 -20.34
CA ASN A 250 1.52 -5.82 -20.90
C ASN A 250 2.99 -5.40 -20.65
N THR A 251 3.29 -4.98 -19.42
CA THR A 251 4.63 -4.53 -19.06
C THR A 251 4.86 -4.57 -17.56
N VAL A 252 6.13 -4.55 -17.16
CA VAL A 252 6.54 -4.40 -15.76
C VAL A 252 6.21 -2.99 -15.27
N VAL A 253 5.45 -2.92 -14.18
CA VAL A 253 5.00 -1.67 -13.54
C VAL A 253 5.74 -1.37 -12.24
N ALA A 254 6.26 -2.39 -11.55
CA ALA A 254 7.10 -2.22 -10.37
C ALA A 254 8.14 -3.34 -10.25
N ARG A 255 9.27 -3.03 -9.62
CA ARG A 255 10.32 -3.99 -9.28
C ARG A 255 10.58 -3.96 -7.78
N CYS A 256 10.88 -5.10 -7.19
CA CYS A 256 11.18 -5.22 -5.78
C CYS A 256 12.42 -6.08 -5.57
N THR A 257 13.33 -5.63 -4.71
CA THR A 257 14.40 -6.45 -4.18
C THR A 257 14.25 -6.52 -2.68
N SER A 258 14.17 -7.73 -2.13
CA SER A 258 14.10 -7.95 -0.68
C SER A 258 15.20 -8.88 -0.20
N VAL A 259 15.69 -8.68 1.02
CA VAL A 259 16.68 -9.56 1.65
C VAL A 259 16.01 -10.31 2.78
N GLN A 260 16.09 -11.63 2.72
CA GLN A 260 15.57 -12.56 3.72
C GLN A 260 16.74 -13.07 4.57
N VAL A 261 16.54 -13.14 5.87
CA VAL A 261 17.50 -13.70 6.82
C VAL A 261 16.84 -14.82 7.63
N MET A 262 17.63 -15.86 7.93
CA MET A 262 17.17 -16.93 8.81
C MET A 262 17.07 -16.42 10.25
N TYR A 263 15.99 -16.81 10.92
CA TYR A 263 15.73 -16.48 12.31
C TYR A 263 15.25 -17.70 13.07
N ASP A 264 15.77 -17.89 14.28
CA ASP A 264 15.34 -18.94 15.20
C ASP A 264 14.26 -18.36 16.12
N PHE A 265 13.00 -18.73 15.86
CA PHE A 265 11.85 -18.25 16.63
C PHE A 265 11.70 -18.93 18.00
N GLN A 266 12.41 -20.04 18.24
CA GLN A 266 12.39 -20.72 19.53
C GLN A 266 13.33 -20.02 20.52
N ASN A 267 14.55 -19.74 20.07
CA ASN A 267 15.59 -19.13 20.90
C ASN A 267 15.69 -17.60 20.72
N LEU A 268 14.87 -17.01 19.84
CA LEU A 268 14.81 -15.58 19.54
C LEU A 268 16.18 -14.97 19.18
N GLN A 269 16.91 -15.67 18.32
CA GLN A 269 18.25 -15.28 17.91
C GLN A 269 18.46 -15.46 16.40
N LYS A 270 19.62 -15.02 15.92
CA LYS A 270 20.01 -15.23 14.53
C LYS A 270 19.95 -16.73 14.20
N GLY A 271 19.23 -17.06 13.13
CA GLY A 271 19.07 -18.43 12.65
C GLY A 271 20.25 -18.90 11.80
N ILE A 272 20.23 -20.20 11.50
CA ILE A 272 21.14 -20.85 10.56
C ILE A 272 20.38 -21.33 9.33
N MET A 273 21.07 -21.43 8.21
CA MET A 273 20.51 -22.05 7.01
C MET A 273 20.71 -23.57 7.10
N THR A 274 19.67 -24.31 7.48
CA THR A 274 19.71 -25.77 7.62
C THR A 274 19.85 -26.44 6.26
N ASP A 275 20.31 -27.71 6.22
CA ASP A 275 20.47 -28.45 4.96
C ASP A 275 19.16 -28.61 4.18
N GLU A 276 18.01 -28.66 4.87
CA GLU A 276 16.70 -28.67 4.22
C GLU A 276 16.41 -27.33 3.50
N VAL A 277 16.70 -26.20 4.15
CA VAL A 277 16.56 -24.87 3.55
C VAL A 277 17.52 -24.70 2.38
N LYS A 278 18.77 -25.16 2.50
CA LYS A 278 19.74 -25.13 1.40
C LYS A 278 19.23 -25.93 0.20
N ARG A 279 18.76 -27.16 0.42
CA ARG A 279 18.16 -27.99 -0.62
C ARG A 279 16.96 -27.31 -1.28
N ALA A 280 16.10 -26.66 -0.51
CA ALA A 280 14.95 -25.92 -1.03
C ALA A 280 15.37 -24.75 -1.92
N LEU A 281 16.29 -23.91 -1.44
CA LEU A 281 16.78 -22.74 -2.17
C LEU A 281 17.46 -23.14 -3.48
N HIS A 282 18.41 -24.08 -3.44
CA HIS A 282 19.10 -24.58 -4.63
C HIS A 282 18.15 -25.32 -5.57
N GLY A 283 17.15 -26.03 -5.03
CA GLY A 283 16.10 -26.69 -5.80
C GLY A 283 15.22 -25.73 -6.59
N ILE A 284 14.87 -24.56 -6.02
CA ILE A 284 14.12 -23.50 -6.72
C ILE A 284 14.97 -22.82 -7.77
N VAL A 285 16.21 -22.43 -7.42
CA VAL A 285 17.13 -21.84 -8.40
C VAL A 285 17.32 -22.76 -9.60
N GLY A 286 17.43 -24.07 -9.37
CA GLY A 286 17.52 -25.07 -10.44
C GLY A 286 16.27 -25.20 -11.32
N ARG A 287 15.08 -24.82 -10.83
CA ARG A 287 13.83 -24.78 -11.63
C ARG A 287 13.83 -23.59 -12.58
N SER A 288 14.18 -22.41 -12.08
CA SER A 288 14.20 -21.15 -12.86
C SER A 288 15.17 -21.17 -14.04
N VAL A 289 16.23 -21.98 -13.98
CA VAL A 289 17.24 -22.11 -15.06
C VAL A 289 16.82 -23.14 -16.13
N LYS A 290 15.91 -24.07 -15.80
CA LYS A 290 15.54 -25.20 -16.68
C LYS A 290 14.22 -25.02 -17.42
N SER A 291 13.44 -23.98 -17.10
CA SER A 291 12.12 -23.69 -17.67
C SER A 291 12.19 -22.69 -18.82
#